data_AF-A0A4V3WPS6-F1
#
_entry.id   AF-A0A4V3WPS6-F1
#
_cell.length_a   1.000
_cell.length_b   1.000
_cell.length_c   1.000
_cell.angle_alpha   90.00
_cell.angle_beta   90.00
_cell.angle_gamma   90.00
#
_symmetry.space_group_name_H-M   'P 1'
#
loop_
_entity.id
_entity.type
_entity.pdbx_description
1 polymer ?
#
loop_
_entity_poly.entity_id
_entity_poly.type
_entity_poly.pdbx_seq_one_letter_code
_entity_poly.pdbx_strand_id
1 'polypeptide(L)'
;MKLRKNFVTGLESKLSSWKSSDDPAKGEFTYWCDPGGYPQFILSSNSAKVYRTGPWNGIGFSTTRDLNSRFYTLELVFTMDEVHYSYETLTSSKFSRIVLSHDGVVQQLIWIDRTQEWVRNLISLTDNCDNYYLCGANGICNNGNSTVCSCLSKFVPQNQIEWGNGDWSNGCLRRTPLDCHNGDKFLKYSGNKLPDTRYSWFNKITTLRECEKLCLNNCSCTAYTNLHGILEEEEIAVKRLSNNSSQGLDEFKNEFVCIAKLQHRNQVKLWGCCIQEEEKLLIYEYMPNKSLD
;
A
#
# COMPACT_ATOMS: atom_id res chain seq x y z
N MET A 1 14.68 12.29 6.57
CA MET A 1 14.70 11.30 7.69
C MET A 1 13.93 10.07 7.23
N LYS A 2 14.46 8.85 7.43
CA LYS A 2 13.83 7.61 6.95
C LYS A 2 13.18 6.85 8.11
N LEU A 3 11.92 6.46 7.96
CA LEU A 3 11.33 5.47 8.87
C LEU A 3 11.86 4.12 8.42
N ARG A 4 12.67 3.47 9.26
CA ARG A 4 13.45 2.31 8.83
C ARG A 4 13.55 1.26 9.91
N LYS A 5 13.79 0.03 9.48
CA LYS A 5 14.20 -1.07 10.33
C LYS A 5 15.24 -1.89 9.58
N ASN A 6 16.40 -2.04 10.18
CA ASN A 6 17.46 -2.88 9.65
C ASN A 6 17.42 -4.23 10.37
N PHE A 7 17.23 -5.31 9.62
CA PHE A 7 17.05 -6.67 10.13
C PHE A 7 18.37 -7.29 10.57
N VAL A 8 19.50 -6.85 10.00
CA VAL A 8 20.85 -7.36 10.34
C VAL A 8 21.34 -6.79 11.67
N THR A 9 21.23 -5.47 11.84
CA THR A 9 21.74 -4.75 13.04
C THR A 9 20.69 -4.60 14.13
N GLY A 10 19.40 -4.82 13.81
CA GLY A 10 18.28 -4.58 14.72
C GLY A 10 17.92 -3.10 14.91
N LEU A 11 18.62 -2.18 14.23
CA LEU A 11 18.38 -0.74 14.38
C LEU A 11 17.02 -0.35 13.78
N GLU A 12 16.18 0.30 14.60
CA GLU A 12 14.84 0.74 14.23
C GLU A 12 14.68 2.25 14.42
N SER A 13 14.11 2.92 13.43
CA SER A 13 13.72 4.32 13.45
C SER A 13 12.20 4.41 13.35
N LYS A 14 11.58 4.85 14.44
CA LYS A 14 10.12 4.98 14.60
C LYS A 14 9.75 6.39 15.03
N LEU A 15 8.47 6.75 14.86
CA LEU A 15 7.94 7.98 15.43
C LEU A 15 7.38 7.70 16.83
N SER A 16 7.59 8.64 17.74
CA SER A 16 6.92 8.70 19.03
C SER A 16 6.24 10.05 19.12
N SER A 17 5.01 10.09 19.62
CA SER A 17 4.30 11.34 19.82
C SER A 17 4.94 12.12 20.97
N TRP A 18 4.66 13.42 21.00
CA TRP A 18 4.81 14.22 22.21
C TRP A 18 3.73 13.84 23.22
N LYS A 19 3.96 14.17 24.49
CA LYS A 19 3.00 13.94 25.57
C LYS A 19 1.82 14.90 25.48
N SER A 20 2.07 16.15 25.05
CA SER A 20 1.03 17.14 24.75
C SER A 20 1.53 18.14 23.70
N SER A 21 0.73 19.15 23.37
CA SER A 21 1.14 20.28 22.51
C SER A 21 2.38 21.01 23.02
N ASP A 22 2.54 21.08 24.34
CA ASP A 22 3.54 21.93 25.01
C ASP A 22 4.63 21.13 25.74
N ASP A 23 4.48 19.80 25.81
CA ASP A 23 5.44 18.89 26.46
C ASP A 23 6.05 17.91 25.44
N PRO A 24 7.32 18.11 25.02
CA PRO A 24 8.01 17.25 24.06
C PRO A 24 8.48 15.92 24.65
N ALA A 25 8.21 15.64 25.94
CA ALA A 25 8.43 14.33 26.50
C ALA A 25 7.69 13.25 25.70
N LYS A 26 8.18 12.01 25.81
CA LYS A 26 7.60 10.86 25.11
C LYS A 26 6.13 10.68 25.50
N GLY A 27 5.24 10.72 24.51
CA GLY A 27 3.82 10.44 24.66
C GLY A 27 3.47 8.96 24.52
N GLU A 28 2.17 8.71 24.46
CA GLU A 28 1.59 7.35 24.47
C GLU A 28 1.60 6.66 23.10
N PHE A 29 1.68 7.45 22.02
CA PHE A 29 1.56 6.94 20.67
C PHE A 29 2.93 6.68 20.03
N THR A 30 3.03 5.56 19.33
CA THR A 30 4.20 5.23 18.52
C THR A 30 3.79 4.71 17.16
N TYR A 31 4.54 5.07 16.11
CA TYR A 31 4.31 4.62 14.75
C TYR A 31 5.58 3.99 14.16
N TRP A 32 5.48 2.74 13.70
CA TRP A 32 6.65 1.94 13.30
C TRP A 32 6.31 0.92 12.21
N CYS A 33 7.35 0.33 11.61
CA CYS A 33 7.21 -0.72 10.62
C CYS A 33 7.17 -2.10 11.31
N ASP A 34 6.09 -2.85 11.11
CA ASP A 34 5.95 -4.23 11.58
C ASP A 34 6.65 -5.20 10.62
N PRO A 35 7.63 -5.99 11.09
CA PRO A 35 8.38 -6.92 10.24
C PRO A 35 7.81 -8.34 10.20
N GLY A 36 6.67 -8.62 10.87
CA GLY A 36 6.19 -10.00 11.05
C GLY A 36 5.91 -10.77 9.76
N GLY A 37 5.53 -10.07 8.69
CA GLY A 37 5.28 -10.66 7.37
C GLY A 37 5.54 -9.62 6.28
N TYR A 38 4.62 -9.41 5.34
CA TYR A 38 4.81 -8.35 4.36
C TYR A 38 4.77 -6.98 5.06
N PRO A 39 5.73 -6.07 4.82
CA PRO A 39 5.87 -4.87 5.63
C PRO A 39 4.63 -3.99 5.63
N GLN A 40 4.29 -3.51 6.82
CA GLN A 40 3.18 -2.61 7.06
C GLN A 40 3.53 -1.68 8.21
N PHE A 41 2.96 -0.48 8.22
CA PHE A 41 3.12 0.44 9.33
C PHE A 41 1.95 0.34 10.31
N ILE A 42 2.28 0.39 11.59
CA ILE A 42 1.35 0.24 12.71
C ILE A 42 1.48 1.45 13.62
N LEU A 43 0.33 1.99 14.02
CA LEU A 43 0.21 2.95 15.10
C LEU A 43 -0.34 2.22 16.33
N SER A 44 0.28 2.46 17.48
CA SER A 44 -0.25 1.99 18.77
C SER A 44 -0.28 3.08 19.80
N SER A 45 -1.21 2.95 20.74
CA SER A 45 -1.27 3.67 22.01
C SER A 45 -0.94 2.69 23.13
N ASN A 46 0.08 2.98 23.95
CA ASN A 46 0.46 2.15 25.12
C ASN A 46 0.57 0.64 24.80
N SER A 47 1.09 0.30 23.61
CA SER A 47 1.21 -1.06 23.04
C SER A 47 -0.06 -1.65 22.41
N ALA A 48 -1.25 -1.09 22.65
CA ALA A 48 -2.47 -1.47 21.94
C ALA A 48 -2.46 -0.88 20.53
N LYS A 49 -2.67 -1.72 19.50
CA LYS A 49 -2.76 -1.26 18.11
C LYS A 49 -4.05 -0.49 17.90
N VAL A 50 -3.94 0.69 17.29
CA VAL A 50 -5.09 1.57 17.03
C VAL A 50 -5.32 1.79 15.54
N TYR A 51 -4.26 1.74 14.74
CA TYR A 51 -4.35 1.93 13.29
C TYR A 51 -3.29 1.14 12.55
N ARG A 52 -3.63 0.75 11.32
CA ARG A 52 -2.74 0.07 10.39
C ARG A 52 -2.81 0.78 9.04
N THR A 53 -1.68 1.29 8.57
CA THR A 53 -1.58 1.94 7.25
C THR A 53 -1.82 0.95 6.11
N GLY A 54 -1.48 -0.31 6.37
CA GLY A 54 -1.57 -1.43 5.45
C GLY A 54 -0.31 -1.61 4.62
N PRO A 55 -0.27 -2.66 3.77
CA PRO A 55 0.90 -2.96 2.96
C PRO A 55 1.10 -1.92 1.86
N TRP A 56 2.35 -1.83 1.40
CA TRP A 56 2.71 -1.05 0.22
C TRP A 56 2.21 -1.74 -1.04
N ASN A 57 1.58 -0.98 -1.92
CA ASN A 57 0.85 -1.49 -3.07
C ASN A 57 1.61 -1.23 -4.40
N GLY A 58 2.88 -0.80 -4.30
CA GLY A 58 3.70 -0.40 -5.46
C GLY A 58 3.66 1.11 -5.76
N ILE A 59 2.58 1.79 -5.40
CA ILE A 59 2.35 3.23 -5.70
C ILE A 59 2.24 4.05 -4.41
N GLY A 60 1.60 3.48 -3.40
CA GLY A 60 1.33 4.08 -2.10
C GLY A 60 1.02 3.01 -1.06
N PHE A 61 0.55 3.43 0.10
CA PHE A 61 -0.04 2.48 1.04
C PHE A 61 -1.53 2.32 0.74
N SER A 62 -2.09 1.14 1.00
CA SER A 62 -3.51 0.80 0.72
C SER A 62 -4.58 1.80 1.22
N THR A 63 -4.23 2.75 2.09
CA THR A 63 -5.10 3.79 2.67
C THR A 63 -4.96 5.16 2.00
N THR A 64 -3.91 5.39 1.21
CA THR A 64 -3.65 6.71 0.63
C THR A 64 -4.37 6.85 -0.70
N ARG A 65 -5.52 7.53 -0.69
CA ARG A 65 -6.34 7.84 -1.89
C ARG A 65 -5.65 8.80 -2.88
N ASP A 66 -4.52 9.38 -2.50
CA ASP A 66 -3.80 10.36 -3.32
C ASP A 66 -2.54 9.75 -3.95
N LEU A 67 -2.77 9.01 -5.04
CA LEU A 67 -1.80 8.16 -5.73
C LEU A 67 -0.82 8.94 -6.65
N ASN A 68 -0.90 10.28 -6.69
CA ASN A 68 -0.11 11.05 -7.64
C ASN A 68 0.15 12.49 -7.14
N SER A 69 0.97 12.62 -6.09
CA SER A 69 1.41 13.94 -5.64
C SER A 69 2.38 14.55 -6.66
N ARG A 70 2.07 15.75 -7.15
CA ARG A 70 3.00 16.53 -8.00
C ARG A 70 4.20 17.08 -7.23
N PHE A 71 4.31 16.79 -5.93
CA PHE A 71 5.28 17.44 -5.04
C PHE A 71 6.32 16.49 -4.46
N TYR A 72 6.04 15.19 -4.38
CA TYR A 72 6.96 14.20 -3.81
C TYR A 72 6.80 12.84 -4.46
N THR A 73 7.88 12.08 -4.52
CA THR A 73 7.87 10.64 -4.75
C THR A 73 7.88 9.91 -3.42
N LEU A 74 7.14 8.82 -3.34
CA LEU A 74 7.14 7.91 -2.19
C LEU A 74 7.82 6.62 -2.61
N GLU A 75 8.70 6.12 -1.77
CA GLU A 75 9.39 4.86 -1.98
C GLU A 75 9.37 4.03 -0.70
N LEU A 76 8.97 2.78 -0.82
CA LEU A 76 9.25 1.76 0.18
C LEU A 76 10.34 0.85 -0.36
N VAL A 77 11.53 0.94 0.21
CA VAL A 77 12.59 -0.02 -0.03
C VAL A 77 12.41 -1.19 0.93
N PHE A 78 12.34 -2.39 0.36
CA PHE A 78 12.23 -3.61 1.14
C PHE A 78 13.13 -4.70 0.59
N THR A 79 14.15 -5.03 1.37
CA THR A 79 15.16 -6.06 1.12
C THR A 79 15.20 -7.06 2.28
N MET A 80 16.03 -8.08 2.17
CA MET A 80 16.29 -9.02 3.27
C MET A 80 17.00 -8.35 4.46
N ASP A 81 17.68 -7.23 4.22
CA ASP A 81 18.52 -6.56 5.22
C ASP A 81 17.81 -5.37 5.87
N GLU A 82 16.90 -4.71 5.16
CA GLU A 82 16.17 -3.57 5.68
C GLU A 82 14.81 -3.33 5.02
N VAL A 83 13.94 -2.70 5.79
CA VAL A 83 12.79 -1.97 5.28
C VAL A 83 12.98 -0.50 5.61
N HIS A 84 12.85 0.37 4.63
CA HIS A 84 12.77 1.79 4.88
C HIS A 84 11.78 2.48 3.96
N TYR A 85 11.06 3.42 4.55
CA TYR A 85 10.21 4.34 3.83
C TYR A 85 10.92 5.68 3.69
N SER A 86 11.05 6.11 2.44
CA SER A 86 11.56 7.43 2.06
C SER A 86 10.50 8.19 1.27
N TYR A 87 10.53 9.50 1.41
CA TYR A 87 9.91 10.41 0.46
C TYR A 87 10.98 11.36 -0.03
N GLU A 88 10.97 11.63 -1.32
CA GLU A 88 11.83 12.65 -1.93
C GLU A 88 10.95 13.74 -2.54
N THR A 89 11.33 14.99 -2.30
CA THR A 89 10.61 16.13 -2.85
C THR A 89 11.06 16.36 -4.28
N LEU A 90 10.12 16.47 -5.22
CA LEU A 90 10.40 16.63 -6.66
C LEU A 90 11.10 17.96 -6.98
N THR A 91 11.06 18.91 -6.05
CA THR A 91 11.71 20.22 -6.15
C THR A 91 12.48 20.48 -4.86
N SER A 92 13.74 20.89 -4.98
CA SER A 92 14.64 21.14 -3.84
C SER A 92 14.18 22.26 -2.91
N SER A 93 13.25 23.11 -3.35
CA SER A 93 12.71 24.22 -2.57
C SER A 93 11.52 23.87 -1.69
N LYS A 94 10.96 22.65 -1.79
CA LYS A 94 9.78 22.25 -1.02
C LYS A 94 10.17 21.41 0.19
N PHE A 95 9.65 21.79 1.36
CA PHE A 95 9.80 20.99 2.57
C PHE A 95 8.55 20.14 2.83
N SER A 96 8.78 18.88 3.19
CA SER A 96 7.75 17.94 3.64
C SER A 96 8.26 17.23 4.89
N ARG A 97 7.38 16.91 5.83
CA ARG A 97 7.69 16.08 7.00
C ARG A 97 6.51 15.24 7.45
N ILE A 98 6.80 14.08 8.02
CA ILE A 98 5.80 13.21 8.65
C ILE A 98 5.92 13.38 10.17
N VAL A 99 4.81 13.66 10.81
CA VAL A 99 4.72 13.92 12.25
C VAL A 99 3.65 13.00 12.84
N LEU A 100 3.92 12.47 14.03
CA LEU A 100 2.91 11.83 14.86
C LEU A 100 2.51 12.83 15.95
N SER A 101 1.27 13.30 15.89
CA SER A 101 0.74 14.25 16.85
C SER A 101 0.43 13.60 18.20
N HIS A 102 0.30 14.41 19.26
CA HIS A 102 0.05 13.93 20.63
C HIS A 102 -1.31 13.24 20.80
N ASP A 103 -2.26 13.49 19.90
CA ASP A 103 -3.59 12.88 19.82
C ASP A 103 -3.63 11.61 18.95
N GLY A 104 -2.47 11.13 18.49
CA GLY A 104 -2.37 9.85 17.79
C GLY A 104 -2.72 9.91 16.31
N VAL A 105 -2.47 11.04 15.64
CA VAL A 105 -2.66 11.16 14.19
C VAL A 105 -1.31 11.23 13.49
N VAL A 106 -1.08 10.35 12.53
CA VAL A 106 0.06 10.42 11.62
C VAL A 106 -0.30 11.39 10.50
N GLN A 107 0.49 12.45 10.35
CA GLN A 107 0.23 13.52 9.40
C GLN A 107 1.45 13.76 8.52
N GLN A 108 1.23 13.90 7.21
CA GLN A 108 2.21 14.48 6.30
C GLN A 108 1.92 15.97 6.16
N LEU A 109 2.90 16.78 6.55
CA LEU A 109 2.86 18.23 6.47
C LEU A 109 3.74 18.70 5.32
N ILE A 110 3.24 19.65 4.54
CA ILE A 110 3.99 20.36 3.50
C ILE A 110 4.12 21.83 3.86
N TRP A 111 5.28 22.41 3.56
CA TRP A 111 5.51 23.84 3.77
C TRP A 111 5.05 24.63 2.56
N ILE A 112 4.27 25.70 2.80
CA ILE A 112 3.81 26.62 1.74
C ILE A 112 4.54 27.94 1.90
N ASP A 113 5.47 28.24 0.97
CA ASP A 113 6.30 29.45 1.02
C ASP A 113 5.47 30.74 0.99
N ARG A 114 4.33 30.74 0.28
CA ARG A 114 3.47 31.93 0.18
C ARG A 114 2.86 32.32 1.53
N THR A 115 2.45 31.35 2.34
CA THR A 115 1.79 31.60 3.63
C THR A 115 2.75 31.44 4.81
N GLN A 116 3.94 30.90 4.58
CA GLN A 116 4.91 30.54 5.63
C GLN A 116 4.31 29.61 6.68
N GLU A 117 3.52 28.63 6.23
CA GLU A 117 2.77 27.72 7.09
C GLU A 117 2.96 26.26 6.70
N TRP A 118 2.89 25.39 7.72
CA TRP A 118 2.76 23.95 7.53
C TRP A 118 1.29 23.60 7.28
N VAL A 119 0.99 23.08 6.10
CA VAL A 119 -0.34 22.63 5.74
C VAL A 119 -0.38 21.10 5.75
N ARG A 120 -1.47 20.54 6.25
CA ARG A 120 -1.74 19.10 6.23
C ARG A 120 -2.02 18.66 4.81
N ASN A 121 -1.20 17.77 4.29
CA ASN A 121 -1.39 17.14 2.98
C ASN A 121 -2.10 15.79 3.10
N LEU A 122 -1.69 14.96 4.07
CA LEU A 122 -2.28 13.65 4.30
C LEU A 122 -2.39 13.39 5.81
N ILE A 123 -3.46 12.73 6.22
CA ILE A 123 -3.70 12.31 7.61
C ILE A 123 -4.08 10.83 7.64
N SER A 124 -3.66 10.10 8.67
CA SER A 124 -4.19 8.78 9.01
C SER A 124 -5.57 8.88 9.67
N LEU A 125 -6.27 7.75 9.83
CA LEU A 125 -7.53 7.67 10.58
C LEU A 125 -8.61 8.61 10.01
N THR A 126 -8.88 8.47 8.72
CA THR A 126 -9.82 9.34 8.00
C THR A 126 -11.28 8.97 8.27
N ASP A 127 -11.54 7.73 8.65
CA ASP A 127 -12.87 7.25 8.98
C ASP A 127 -12.87 6.21 10.10
N ASN A 128 -14.06 5.79 10.53
CA ASN A 128 -14.20 4.79 11.59
C ASN A 128 -13.63 3.41 11.20
N CYS A 129 -13.57 3.10 9.90
CA CYS A 129 -13.05 1.83 9.39
C CYS A 129 -11.53 1.72 9.45
N ASP A 130 -10.84 2.84 9.68
CA ASP A 130 -9.41 2.85 9.93
C ASP A 130 -9.04 2.32 11.34
N ASN A 131 -9.99 2.27 12.28
CA ASN A 131 -9.79 1.68 13.59
C ASN A 131 -9.36 0.22 13.48
N TYR A 132 -8.24 -0.12 14.10
CA TYR A 132 -7.67 -1.46 14.03
C TYR A 132 -8.64 -2.48 14.63
N TYR A 133 -8.97 -3.51 13.84
CA TYR A 133 -9.78 -4.66 14.24
C TYR A 133 -11.24 -4.36 14.61
N LEU A 134 -11.81 -3.24 14.13
CA LEU A 134 -13.19 -2.84 14.46
C LEU A 134 -14.25 -3.92 14.16
N CYS A 135 -14.15 -4.61 13.02
CA CYS A 135 -15.16 -5.59 12.58
C CYS A 135 -14.82 -7.05 12.91
N GLY A 136 -13.80 -7.28 13.73
CA GLY A 136 -13.33 -8.63 14.07
C GLY A 136 -12.77 -9.42 12.88
N ALA A 137 -12.47 -10.71 13.11
CA ALA A 137 -11.96 -11.61 12.08
C ALA A 137 -13.00 -11.85 10.97
N ASN A 138 -12.57 -11.86 9.70
CA ASN A 138 -13.42 -12.08 8.52
C ASN A 138 -14.61 -11.09 8.35
N GLY A 139 -14.63 -10.00 9.12
CA GLY A 139 -15.51 -8.87 8.93
C GLY A 139 -14.90 -7.83 7.99
N ILE A 140 -15.75 -7.08 7.31
CA ILE A 140 -15.39 -5.93 6.48
C ILE A 140 -16.10 -4.69 7.02
N CYS A 141 -15.38 -3.58 7.04
CA CYS A 141 -15.93 -2.28 7.41
C CYS A 141 -16.33 -1.50 6.16
N ASN A 142 -17.54 -0.94 6.16
CA ASN A 142 -18.03 -0.07 5.11
C ASN A 142 -18.80 1.11 5.72
N ASN A 143 -18.24 2.31 5.56
CA ASN A 143 -18.81 3.55 6.10
C ASN A 143 -20.06 4.03 5.33
N GLY A 144 -20.39 3.43 4.18
CA GLY A 144 -21.53 3.81 3.33
C GLY A 144 -22.81 2.99 3.54
N ASN A 145 -22.80 1.97 4.41
CA ASN A 145 -23.95 1.09 4.64
C ASN A 145 -24.65 1.40 5.97
N SER A 146 -25.90 0.92 6.12
CA SER A 146 -26.67 1.03 7.37
C SER A 146 -26.02 0.33 8.56
N THR A 147 -25.11 -0.61 8.31
CA THR A 147 -24.27 -1.30 9.30
C THR A 147 -22.80 -1.07 8.97
N VAL A 148 -22.04 -0.53 9.93
CA VAL A 148 -20.60 -0.24 9.78
C VAL A 148 -19.80 -1.50 9.43
N CYS A 149 -20.12 -2.62 10.08
CA CYS A 149 -19.47 -3.90 9.85
C CYS A 149 -20.42 -4.92 9.22
N SER A 150 -19.92 -5.67 8.25
CA SER A 150 -20.59 -6.83 7.66
C SER A 150 -19.61 -8.00 7.53
N CYS A 151 -20.11 -9.22 7.43
CA CYS A 151 -19.26 -10.38 7.16
C CYS A 151 -18.88 -10.44 5.69
N LEU A 152 -17.68 -10.96 5.40
CA LEU A 152 -17.32 -11.35 4.03
C LEU A 152 -18.33 -12.35 3.45
N SER A 153 -18.45 -12.39 2.12
CA SER A 153 -19.34 -13.33 1.45
C SER A 153 -19.02 -14.77 1.86
N LYS A 154 -20.05 -15.59 2.13
CA LYS A 154 -19.93 -16.97 2.70
C LYS A 154 -19.49 -17.04 4.17
N PHE A 155 -19.41 -15.93 4.87
CA PHE A 155 -19.24 -15.88 6.32
C PHE A 155 -20.54 -15.43 7.00
N VAL A 156 -20.69 -15.78 8.27
CA VAL A 156 -21.82 -15.41 9.13
C VAL A 156 -21.29 -14.94 10.49
N PRO A 157 -22.00 -14.04 11.20
CA PRO A 157 -21.59 -13.59 12.52
C PRO A 157 -21.40 -14.77 13.47
N GLN A 158 -20.35 -14.74 14.28
CA GLN A 158 -20.14 -15.76 15.29
C GLN A 158 -21.26 -15.72 16.36
N ASN A 159 -21.70 -14.51 16.74
CA ASN A 159 -22.80 -14.29 17.65
C ASN A 159 -23.77 -13.27 17.05
N GLN A 160 -25.00 -13.71 16.71
CA GLN A 160 -26.00 -12.85 16.06
C GLN A 160 -26.55 -11.77 16.99
N ILE A 161 -26.62 -12.03 18.30
CA ILE A 161 -27.21 -11.10 19.27
C ILE A 161 -26.26 -9.91 19.45
N GLU A 162 -24.99 -10.19 19.72
CA GLU A 162 -23.94 -9.16 19.83
C GLU A 162 -23.82 -8.35 18.54
N TRP A 163 -23.79 -9.03 17.39
CA TRP A 163 -23.70 -8.38 16.08
C TRP A 163 -24.88 -7.43 15.83
N GLY A 164 -26.10 -7.85 16.21
CA GLY A 164 -27.31 -7.03 16.11
C GLY A 164 -27.30 -5.80 17.05
N ASN A 165 -26.57 -5.88 18.16
CA ASN A 165 -26.40 -4.78 19.12
C ASN A 165 -25.23 -3.85 18.77
N GLY A 166 -24.49 -4.13 17.69
CA GLY A 166 -23.33 -3.33 17.26
C GLY A 166 -22.00 -3.77 17.89
N ASP A 167 -21.93 -4.92 18.55
CA ASP A 167 -20.67 -5.54 18.96
C ASP A 167 -20.21 -6.53 17.88
N TRP A 168 -19.17 -6.14 17.14
CA TRP A 168 -18.58 -6.92 16.05
C TRP A 168 -17.25 -7.57 16.44
N SER A 169 -16.85 -7.51 17.72
CA SER A 169 -15.53 -7.94 18.20
C SER A 169 -15.23 -9.42 17.93
N ASN A 170 -16.26 -10.27 18.02
CA ASN A 170 -16.16 -11.70 17.75
C ASN A 170 -16.03 -12.05 16.25
N GLY A 171 -16.25 -11.08 15.36
CA GLY A 171 -16.10 -11.30 13.92
C GLY A 171 -17.07 -12.34 13.34
N CYS A 172 -16.61 -13.00 12.28
CA CYS A 172 -17.41 -13.90 11.47
C CYS A 172 -16.74 -15.26 11.27
N LEU A 173 -17.57 -16.30 11.21
CA LEU A 173 -17.20 -17.68 10.93
C LEU A 173 -17.59 -18.08 9.51
N ARG A 174 -16.85 -19.02 8.93
CA ARG A 174 -17.22 -19.62 7.62
C ARG A 174 -18.56 -20.32 7.77
N ARG A 175 -19.45 -20.13 6.80
CA ARG A 175 -20.72 -20.86 6.76
C ARG A 175 -20.53 -22.35 6.54
N THR A 176 -19.51 -22.72 5.75
CA THR A 176 -19.16 -24.10 5.43
C THR A 176 -17.73 -24.36 5.89
N PRO A 177 -17.47 -25.45 6.65
CA PRO A 177 -16.11 -25.87 6.98
C PRO A 177 -15.26 -26.12 5.72
N LEU A 178 -13.95 -25.92 5.85
CA LEU A 178 -12.99 -26.20 4.77
C LEU A 178 -12.70 -27.70 4.65
N ASP A 179 -12.50 -28.16 3.43
CA ASP A 179 -11.97 -29.50 3.12
C ASP A 179 -10.75 -29.34 2.21
N CYS A 180 -9.61 -29.06 2.85
CA CYS A 180 -8.34 -28.71 2.19
C CYS A 180 -7.95 -29.67 1.05
N HIS A 181 -8.26 -30.96 1.21
CA HIS A 181 -7.86 -31.98 0.26
C HIS A 181 -8.89 -32.20 -0.86
N ASN A 182 -10.14 -31.76 -0.69
CA ASN A 182 -11.21 -31.99 -1.66
C ASN A 182 -11.99 -30.71 -2.00
N GLY A 183 -11.51 -30.01 -3.03
CA GLY A 183 -12.36 -29.08 -3.76
C GLY A 183 -12.62 -27.72 -3.10
N ASP A 184 -11.84 -27.35 -2.08
CA ASP A 184 -11.76 -25.97 -1.61
C ASP A 184 -11.40 -25.03 -2.77
N LYS A 185 -12.08 -23.88 -2.81
CA LYS A 185 -11.91 -22.85 -3.85
C LYS A 185 -11.84 -21.48 -3.21
N PHE A 186 -11.12 -20.59 -3.88
CA PHE A 186 -11.06 -19.19 -3.49
C PHE A 186 -12.16 -18.38 -4.15
N LEU A 187 -12.75 -17.48 -3.36
CA LEU A 187 -13.65 -16.44 -3.84
C LEU A 187 -12.86 -15.14 -3.91
N LYS A 188 -12.88 -14.49 -5.08
CA LYS A 188 -12.23 -13.18 -5.27
C LYS A 188 -13.01 -12.09 -4.56
N TYR A 189 -12.29 -11.27 -3.78
CA TYR A 189 -12.80 -10.04 -3.19
C TYR A 189 -12.07 -8.85 -3.82
N SER A 190 -12.82 -7.81 -4.21
CA SER A 190 -12.29 -6.60 -4.85
C SER A 190 -12.65 -5.36 -4.05
N GLY A 191 -11.85 -4.30 -4.17
CA GLY A 191 -12.12 -3.00 -3.53
C GLY A 191 -11.85 -2.96 -2.03
N ASN A 192 -11.20 -3.98 -1.48
CA ASN A 192 -10.95 -4.10 -0.04
C ASN A 192 -9.48 -3.80 0.28
N LYS A 193 -9.26 -3.09 1.38
CA LYS A 193 -7.93 -2.99 1.99
C LYS A 193 -7.45 -4.39 2.39
N LEU A 194 -6.23 -4.76 1.98
CA LEU A 194 -5.64 -6.05 2.33
C LEU A 194 -5.62 -6.26 3.85
N PRO A 195 -5.82 -7.49 4.34
CA PRO A 195 -5.84 -7.79 5.78
C PRO A 195 -4.48 -7.51 6.45
N ASP A 196 -4.41 -7.71 7.77
CA ASP A 196 -3.15 -7.62 8.50
C ASP A 196 -2.14 -8.64 7.95
N THR A 197 -0.97 -8.17 7.52
CA THR A 197 0.05 -8.97 6.83
C THR A 197 1.09 -9.57 7.77
N ARG A 198 0.92 -9.46 9.09
CA ARG A 198 1.88 -9.99 10.07
C ARG A 198 2.16 -11.48 9.93
N TYR A 199 1.19 -12.25 9.46
CA TYR A 199 1.31 -13.70 9.32
C TYR A 199 1.30 -14.13 7.85
N SER A 200 1.56 -13.20 6.92
CA SER A 200 1.62 -13.51 5.50
C SER A 200 3.03 -13.90 5.07
N TRP A 201 3.13 -14.86 4.15
CA TRP A 201 4.34 -15.11 3.38
C TRP A 201 4.27 -14.39 2.04
N PHE A 202 5.42 -13.99 1.50
CA PHE A 202 5.48 -13.27 0.24
C PHE A 202 6.69 -13.69 -0.59
N ASN A 203 6.53 -13.65 -1.91
CA ASN A 203 7.61 -13.87 -2.88
C ASN A 203 7.38 -12.93 -4.07
N LYS A 204 8.38 -12.10 -4.42
CA LYS A 204 8.29 -11.11 -5.50
C LYS A 204 8.27 -11.71 -6.90
N ILE A 205 8.74 -12.94 -7.06
CA ILE A 205 8.97 -13.58 -8.38
C ILE A 205 7.78 -14.45 -8.79
N THR A 206 6.89 -14.79 -7.85
CA THR A 206 5.79 -15.75 -8.07
C THR A 206 4.59 -15.08 -8.72
N THR A 207 4.01 -15.75 -9.72
CA THR A 207 2.76 -15.30 -10.37
C THR A 207 1.54 -15.53 -9.48
N LEU A 208 0.44 -14.81 -9.72
CA LEU A 208 -0.80 -14.97 -8.94
C LEU A 208 -1.34 -16.42 -8.99
N ARG A 209 -1.25 -17.07 -10.16
CA ARG A 209 -1.68 -18.46 -10.37
C ARG A 209 -0.81 -19.47 -9.62
N GLU A 210 0.49 -19.23 -9.51
CA GLU A 210 1.37 -20.05 -8.70
C GLU A 210 1.12 -19.84 -7.21
N CYS A 211 0.86 -18.60 -6.79
CA CYS A 211 0.50 -18.27 -5.41
C CYS A 211 -0.81 -18.98 -4.99
N GLU A 212 -1.80 -19.03 -5.87
CA GLU A 212 -3.02 -19.81 -5.68
C GLU A 212 -2.73 -21.29 -5.42
N LYS A 213 -1.91 -21.92 -6.29
CA LYS A 213 -1.52 -23.34 -6.14
C LYS A 213 -0.78 -23.60 -4.83
N LEU A 214 0.14 -22.70 -4.45
CA LEU A 214 0.86 -22.80 -3.17
C LEU A 214 -0.09 -22.70 -1.98
N CYS A 215 -1.08 -21.81 -2.05
CA CYS A 215 -2.10 -21.66 -1.02
C CYS A 215 -3.01 -22.88 -0.93
N LEU A 216 -3.49 -23.43 -2.06
CA LEU A 216 -4.28 -24.66 -2.09
C LEU A 216 -3.55 -25.86 -1.48
N ASN A 217 -2.24 -25.94 -1.69
CA ASN A 217 -1.42 -27.03 -1.14
C ASN A 217 -1.06 -26.84 0.34
N ASN A 218 -1.44 -25.73 0.96
CA ASN A 218 -1.17 -25.43 2.37
C ASN A 218 -2.49 -25.23 3.12
N CYS A 219 -2.90 -26.22 3.91
CA CYS A 219 -4.17 -26.18 4.66
C CYS A 219 -4.27 -25.07 5.72
N SER A 220 -3.15 -24.40 6.05
CA SER A 220 -3.17 -23.21 6.92
C SER A 220 -3.39 -21.91 6.13
N CYS A 221 -3.28 -21.95 4.80
CA CYS A 221 -3.49 -20.79 3.95
C CYS A 221 -4.98 -20.50 3.77
N THR A 222 -5.38 -19.25 4.02
CA THR A 222 -6.80 -18.85 4.00
C THR A 222 -7.13 -17.81 2.93
N ALA A 223 -6.11 -17.14 2.39
CA ALA A 223 -6.21 -16.13 1.33
C ALA A 223 -4.85 -15.92 0.66
N TYR A 224 -4.87 -15.42 -0.57
CA TYR A 224 -3.69 -15.02 -1.33
C TYR A 224 -3.99 -13.76 -2.15
N THR A 225 -2.96 -13.03 -2.55
CA THR A 225 -3.05 -11.80 -3.35
C THR A 225 -1.72 -11.53 -4.06
N ASN A 226 -1.72 -10.63 -5.05
CA ASN A 226 -0.48 -10.01 -5.51
C ASN A 226 0.08 -9.06 -4.44
N LEU A 227 1.40 -8.83 -4.46
CA LEU A 227 2.07 -7.94 -3.50
C LEU A 227 1.59 -6.49 -3.61
N HIS A 228 1.22 -6.09 -4.81
CA HIS A 228 0.79 -4.74 -5.09
C HIS A 228 -0.68 -4.52 -4.71
N GLY A 229 -1.46 -5.54 -4.34
CA GLY A 229 -2.86 -5.41 -3.90
C GLY A 229 -3.83 -4.74 -4.89
N ILE A 230 -3.32 -4.22 -6.02
CA ILE A 230 -4.07 -3.66 -7.12
C ILE A 230 -4.45 -4.86 -7.97
N LEU A 231 -5.72 -5.24 -7.92
CA LEU A 231 -6.32 -6.17 -8.87
C LEU A 231 -6.60 -5.44 -10.18
N GLU A 232 -5.55 -4.95 -10.81
CA GLU A 232 -5.53 -4.81 -12.24
C GLU A 232 -4.33 -5.64 -12.67
N GLU A 233 -4.60 -6.69 -13.46
CA GLU A 233 -3.60 -7.12 -14.43
C GLU A 233 -3.42 -5.91 -15.34
N GLU A 234 -2.61 -4.95 -14.90
CA GLU A 234 -2.24 -3.80 -15.69
C GLU A 234 -1.43 -4.35 -16.85
N GLU A 235 -2.12 -4.58 -17.97
CA GLU A 235 -1.46 -4.82 -19.23
C GLU A 235 -0.52 -3.63 -19.47
N ILE A 236 0.70 -3.92 -19.90
CA ILE A 236 1.69 -2.90 -20.24
C ILE A 236 2.02 -3.03 -21.71
N ALA A 237 2.21 -1.88 -22.37
CA ALA A 237 2.74 -1.86 -23.72
C ALA A 237 4.27 -1.67 -23.63
N VAL A 238 5.02 -2.66 -24.13
CA VAL A 238 6.50 -2.59 -24.18
C VAL A 238 6.94 -2.34 -25.61
N LYS A 239 7.59 -1.20 -25.84
CA LYS A 239 8.24 -0.89 -27.12
C LYS A 239 9.72 -1.21 -26.99
N ARG A 240 10.17 -2.21 -27.75
CA ARG A 240 11.59 -2.55 -27.90
C ARG A 240 12.17 -1.78 -29.08
N LEU A 241 13.25 -1.05 -28.85
CA LEU A 241 13.94 -0.32 -29.91
C LEU A 241 15.08 -1.16 -30.50
N SER A 242 15.34 -0.98 -31.79
CA SER A 242 16.36 -1.73 -32.53
C SER A 242 17.78 -1.45 -32.03
N ASN A 243 18.63 -2.47 -31.99
CA ASN A 243 20.03 -2.39 -31.51
C ASN A 243 20.99 -1.74 -32.53
N ASN A 244 20.56 -1.52 -33.78
CA ASN A 244 21.48 -1.39 -34.91
C ASN A 244 21.94 0.04 -35.27
N SER A 245 21.93 1.02 -34.35
CA SER A 245 22.51 2.35 -34.65
C SER A 245 22.67 3.25 -33.41
N SER A 246 23.54 4.27 -33.52
CA SER A 246 23.53 5.45 -32.63
C SER A 246 22.19 6.19 -32.68
N GLN A 247 21.50 6.13 -33.81
CA GLN A 247 20.17 6.68 -34.03
C GLN A 247 19.11 6.06 -33.10
N GLY A 248 19.20 4.76 -32.77
CA GLY A 248 18.27 4.12 -31.83
C GLY A 248 18.38 4.64 -30.40
N LEU A 249 19.56 5.10 -29.98
CA LEU A 249 19.75 5.74 -28.67
C LEU A 249 19.22 7.18 -28.65
N ASP A 250 19.39 7.91 -29.75
CA ASP A 250 18.87 9.28 -29.88
C ASP A 250 17.34 9.27 -30.01
N GLU A 251 16.77 8.32 -30.75
CA GLU A 251 15.31 8.08 -30.82
C GLU A 251 14.74 7.71 -29.44
N PHE A 252 15.39 6.81 -28.70
CA PHE A 252 15.02 6.48 -27.33
C PHE A 252 15.01 7.72 -26.42
N LYS A 253 16.08 8.51 -26.45
CA LYS A 253 16.20 9.73 -25.63
C LYS A 253 15.15 10.76 -26.03
N ASN A 254 14.93 10.96 -27.32
CA ASN A 254 13.94 11.91 -27.82
C ASN A 254 12.52 11.49 -27.43
N GLU A 255 12.16 10.22 -27.58
CA GLU A 255 10.84 9.70 -27.20
C GLU A 255 10.61 9.80 -25.68
N PHE A 256 11.60 9.40 -24.88
CA PHE A 256 11.56 9.53 -23.42
C PHE A 256 11.40 10.99 -22.98
N VAL A 257 12.23 11.90 -23.50
CA VAL A 257 12.20 13.32 -23.13
C VAL A 257 10.93 14.01 -23.61
N CYS A 258 10.44 13.72 -24.81
CA CYS A 258 9.23 14.30 -25.35
C CYS A 258 8.00 13.89 -24.52
N ILE A 259 7.86 12.61 -24.19
CA ILE A 259 6.72 12.13 -23.41
C ILE A 259 6.81 12.55 -21.94
N ALA A 260 8.02 12.63 -21.36
CA ALA A 260 8.20 13.15 -20.01
C ALA A 260 7.84 14.65 -19.89
N LYS A 261 8.03 15.43 -20.96
CA LYS A 261 7.76 16.88 -20.98
C LYS A 261 6.35 17.24 -21.44
N LEU A 262 5.71 16.42 -22.25
CA LEU A 262 4.37 16.65 -22.75
C LEU A 262 3.37 15.87 -21.89
N GLN A 263 2.58 16.57 -21.09
CA GLN A 263 1.45 15.99 -20.35
C GLN A 263 0.15 16.45 -20.99
N HIS A 264 -0.41 15.61 -21.86
CA HIS A 264 -1.69 15.87 -22.51
C HIS A 264 -2.67 14.72 -22.24
N ARG A 265 -3.96 15.04 -22.06
CA ARG A 265 -5.03 14.07 -21.75
C ARG A 265 -5.24 12.95 -22.79
N ASN A 266 -4.70 13.14 -24.00
CA ASN A 266 -4.78 12.17 -25.10
C ASN A 266 -3.43 11.51 -25.42
N GLN A 267 -2.45 11.62 -24.53
CA GLN A 267 -1.12 11.02 -24.71
C GLN A 267 -0.97 9.82 -23.79
N VAL A 268 -0.45 8.71 -24.33
CA VAL A 268 -0.21 7.48 -23.57
C VAL A 268 0.82 7.76 -22.47
N LYS A 269 0.53 7.32 -21.25
CA LYS A 269 1.42 7.54 -20.11
C LYS A 269 2.63 6.62 -20.21
N LEU A 270 3.83 7.20 -20.22
CA LEU A 270 5.08 6.44 -20.06
C LEU A 270 5.27 6.11 -18.58
N TRP A 271 5.42 4.83 -18.26
CA TRP A 271 5.63 4.34 -16.89
C TRP A 271 7.10 4.22 -16.55
N GLY A 272 7.95 3.92 -17.54
CA GLY A 272 9.38 3.83 -17.32
C GLY A 272 10.15 3.38 -18.55
N CYS A 273 11.44 3.14 -18.35
CA CYS A 273 12.32 2.62 -19.38
C CYS A 273 13.36 1.66 -18.79
N CYS A 274 13.82 0.71 -19.60
CA CYS A 274 14.95 -0.16 -19.27
C CYS A 274 16.07 0.06 -20.29
N ILE A 275 17.29 0.24 -19.81
CA ILE A 275 18.51 0.28 -20.62
C ILE A 275 19.47 -0.71 -19.99
N GLN A 276 19.65 -1.88 -20.63
CA GLN A 276 20.57 -2.90 -20.16
C GLN A 276 21.35 -3.47 -21.33
N GLU A 277 22.66 -3.22 -21.35
CA GLU A 277 23.56 -3.58 -22.45
C GLU A 277 23.04 -3.07 -23.80
N GLU A 278 22.63 -3.97 -24.70
CA GLU A 278 22.07 -3.61 -26.00
C GLU A 278 20.56 -3.33 -25.95
N GLU A 279 19.85 -3.82 -24.94
CA GLU A 279 18.39 -3.73 -24.80
C GLU A 279 17.94 -2.34 -24.37
N LYS A 280 17.04 -1.74 -25.17
CA LYS A 280 16.39 -0.45 -24.89
C LYS A 280 14.88 -0.63 -24.98
N LEU A 281 14.22 -0.57 -23.84
CA LEU A 281 12.77 -0.77 -23.71
C LEU A 281 12.12 0.49 -23.16
N LEU A 282 10.99 0.87 -23.76
CA LEU A 282 10.07 1.87 -23.22
C LEU A 282 8.79 1.15 -22.76
N ILE A 283 8.34 1.46 -21.55
CA ILE A 283 7.19 0.83 -20.90
C ILE A 283 6.07 1.86 -20.78
N TYR A 284 4.93 1.56 -21.39
CA TYR A 284 3.77 2.42 -21.48
C TYR A 284 2.56 1.80 -20.76
N GLU A 285 1.63 2.67 -20.35
CA GLU A 285 0.24 2.29 -20.10
C GLU A 285 -0.33 1.59 -21.34
N TYR A 286 -0.89 0.40 -21.16
CA TYR A 286 -1.55 -0.29 -22.26
C TYR A 286 -2.87 0.39 -22.61
N MET A 287 -3.01 0.74 -23.89
CA MET A 287 -4.24 1.31 -24.44
C MET A 287 -4.95 0.23 -25.26
N PRO A 288 -6.12 -0.28 -24.80
CA PRO A 288 -6.82 -1.38 -25.48
C PRO A 288 -7.41 -0.97 -26.84
N ASN A 289 -7.67 0.33 -27.02
CA ASN A 289 -8.08 0.91 -28.29
C ASN A 289 -6.81 1.37 -29.02
N LYS A 290 -6.46 0.72 -30.13
CA LYS A 290 -5.28 0.99 -30.98
C LYS A 290 -5.06 2.49 -31.25
N SER A 291 -3.83 2.86 -31.61
CA SER A 291 -3.46 4.22 -32.00
C SER A 291 -4.34 4.76 -33.14
N LEU A 292 -4.44 6.08 -33.23
CA LEU A 292 -5.03 6.80 -34.38
C LEU A 292 -4.05 6.80 -35.58
N ASP A 293 -3.54 5.63 -35.95
CA ASP A 293 -2.78 5.42 -37.19
C ASP A 293 -3.71 5.01 -38.35
#